data_AF-A0A413UT28-F1
#
_entry.id   AF-A0A413UT28-F1
#
_cell.length_a   1.000
_cell.length_b   1.000
_cell.length_c   1.000
_cell.angle_alpha   90.00
_cell.angle_beta   90.00
_cell.angle_gamma   90.00
#
_symmetry.space_group_name_H-M   'P 1'
#
loop_
_entity.id
_entity.type
_entity.pdbx_description
1 polymer ?
#
loop_
_entity_poly.entity_id
_entity_poly.type
_entity_poly.pdbx_seq_one_letter_code
_entity_poly.pdbx_strand_id
1 'polypeptide(L)'
;DKGTQIINPSEVLTLKASLYSGGDLINDLGNITLQWKKQLPSGEANLGTQGTQNIAANDIDGSLVVSCEAVQNAKVIAKGFITVFDLSDPILAAFKVKGLASDGQIYPGETGTLTPYAYKRQSGEEVAVASWDFATFDGENNPFTLSGKDSNKFQGKDIALTYTDAARAKTFRVIATNTNPIEL
;
A
#
# COMPACT_ATOMS: atom_id res chain seq x y z
N ASP A 1 -6.03 -22.10 -10.40
CA ASP A 1 -5.30 -21.34 -9.37
C ASP A 1 -5.37 -19.88 -9.73
N LYS A 2 -5.93 -18.99 -8.89
CA LYS A 2 -5.99 -17.54 -9.19
C LYS A 2 -4.64 -16.83 -8.93
N GLY A 3 -3.60 -17.61 -8.64
CA GLY A 3 -2.30 -17.09 -8.24
C GLY A 3 -2.42 -16.38 -6.90
N THR A 4 -1.87 -15.19 -6.82
CA THR A 4 -1.76 -14.42 -5.57
C THR A 4 -2.56 -13.13 -5.58
N GLN A 5 -3.60 -13.04 -6.41
CA GLN A 5 -4.35 -11.80 -6.64
C GLN A 5 -5.82 -11.96 -6.25
N ILE A 6 -6.32 -11.00 -5.47
CA ILE A 6 -7.75 -10.80 -5.21
C ILE A 6 -8.23 -9.72 -6.17
N ILE A 7 -9.21 -10.02 -7.00
CA ILE A 7 -9.70 -9.09 -8.05
C ILE A 7 -11.07 -8.53 -7.68
N ASN A 8 -11.87 -9.27 -6.92
CA ASN A 8 -13.19 -8.81 -6.47
C ASN A 8 -13.22 -8.70 -4.95
N PRO A 9 -13.90 -7.69 -4.36
CA PRO A 9 -13.88 -7.48 -2.90
C PRO A 9 -14.44 -8.66 -2.08
N SER A 10 -15.28 -9.49 -2.69
CA SER A 10 -15.87 -10.69 -2.08
C SER A 10 -15.01 -11.94 -2.21
N GLU A 11 -13.89 -11.88 -2.93
CA GLU A 11 -13.01 -13.03 -3.11
C GLU A 11 -12.21 -13.32 -1.85
N VAL A 12 -12.01 -14.62 -1.62
CA VAL A 12 -11.14 -15.16 -0.58
C VAL A 12 -10.13 -16.07 -1.26
N LEU A 13 -8.85 -15.81 -1.06
CA LEU A 13 -7.77 -16.70 -1.49
C LEU A 13 -7.47 -17.70 -0.38
N THR A 14 -7.47 -18.98 -0.72
CA THR A 14 -7.02 -20.03 0.18
C THR A 14 -5.55 -20.35 -0.11
N LEU A 15 -4.67 -19.90 0.78
CA LEU A 15 -3.27 -20.29 0.78
C LEU A 15 -3.14 -21.71 1.32
N LYS A 16 -2.32 -22.54 0.68
CA LYS A 16 -2.02 -23.91 1.11
C LYS A 16 -0.52 -24.05 1.33
N ALA A 17 -0.13 -24.65 2.44
CA ALA A 17 1.26 -25.06 2.66
C ALA A 17 1.45 -26.52 2.25
N SER A 18 2.58 -26.78 1.60
CA SER A 18 3.08 -28.11 1.29
C SER A 18 4.53 -28.18 1.73
N LEU A 19 4.89 -29.19 2.50
CA LEU A 19 6.25 -29.40 2.97
C LEU A 19 6.89 -30.53 2.16
N TYR A 20 8.12 -30.34 1.71
CA TYR A 20 8.85 -31.33 0.91
C TYR A 20 10.18 -31.68 1.57
N SER A 21 10.62 -32.93 1.43
CA SER A 21 11.94 -33.40 1.83
C SER A 21 12.55 -34.21 0.70
N GLY A 22 13.73 -33.80 0.20
CA GLY A 22 14.39 -34.50 -0.90
C GLY A 22 13.61 -34.51 -2.23
N GLY A 23 12.61 -33.63 -2.38
CA GLY A 23 11.71 -33.59 -3.54
C GLY A 23 10.36 -34.29 -3.31
N ASP A 24 10.23 -35.09 -2.25
CA ASP A 24 9.00 -35.80 -1.92
C ASP A 24 8.10 -34.97 -1.01
N LEU A 25 6.79 -34.99 -1.30
CA LEU A 25 5.77 -34.33 -0.48
C LEU A 25 5.59 -35.08 0.86
N ILE A 26 5.70 -34.35 1.96
CA ILE A 26 5.39 -34.84 3.29
C ILE A 26 3.88 -34.76 3.51
N ASN A 27 3.19 -35.91 3.44
CA ASN A 27 1.73 -35.99 3.59
C ASN A 27 1.26 -36.08 5.04
N ASP A 28 2.10 -36.61 5.94
CA ASP A 28 1.84 -36.65 7.39
C ASP A 28 2.82 -35.72 8.10
N LEU A 29 2.29 -34.68 8.72
CA LEU A 29 3.09 -33.67 9.42
C LEU A 29 3.51 -34.13 10.82
N GLY A 30 2.91 -35.19 11.39
CA GLY A 30 3.28 -35.70 12.71
C GLY A 30 3.31 -34.60 13.79
N ASN A 31 4.49 -34.36 14.37
CA ASN A 31 4.72 -33.32 15.40
C ASN A 31 5.12 -31.94 14.82
N ILE A 32 5.05 -31.76 13.49
CA ILE A 32 5.32 -30.49 12.82
C ILE A 32 4.05 -29.65 12.86
N THR A 33 4.16 -28.45 13.42
CA THR A 33 3.10 -27.44 13.38
C THR A 33 3.41 -26.42 12.31
N LEU A 34 2.44 -26.13 11.44
CA LEU A 34 2.53 -24.99 10.55
C LEU A 34 2.14 -23.73 11.32
N GLN A 35 2.93 -22.67 11.23
CA GLN A 35 2.66 -21.39 11.85
C GLN A 35 2.59 -20.31 10.77
N TRP A 36 1.40 -19.80 10.54
CA TRP A 36 1.16 -18.76 9.55
C TRP A 36 1.19 -17.39 10.20
N LYS A 37 1.85 -16.45 9.54
CA LYS A 37 1.97 -15.07 10.00
C LYS A 37 1.77 -14.11 8.84
N LYS A 38 1.13 -12.98 9.13
CA LYS A 38 1.08 -11.81 8.25
C LYS A 38 2.17 -10.82 8.65
N GLN A 39 2.85 -10.27 7.66
CA GLN A 39 3.90 -9.28 7.83
C GLN A 39 3.27 -7.90 7.64
N LEU A 40 3.04 -7.18 8.73
CA LEU A 40 2.42 -5.85 8.71
C LEU A 40 3.47 -4.76 8.96
N PRO A 41 3.18 -3.50 8.60
CA PRO A 41 4.04 -2.36 8.97
C PRO A 41 4.26 -2.24 10.49
N SER A 42 3.31 -2.70 11.30
CA SER A 42 3.39 -2.74 12.76
C SER A 42 4.12 -3.96 13.33
N GLY A 43 4.59 -4.88 12.48
CA GLY A 43 5.26 -6.13 12.87
C GLY A 43 4.52 -7.39 12.43
N GLU A 44 5.01 -8.56 12.87
CA GLU A 44 4.37 -9.85 12.59
C GLU A 44 3.08 -10.01 13.39
N ALA A 45 2.03 -10.53 12.76
CA ALA A 45 0.82 -10.97 13.45
C ALA A 45 0.46 -12.41 13.07
N ASN A 46 -0.01 -13.17 14.05
CA ASN A 46 -0.39 -14.57 13.86
C ASN A 46 -1.66 -14.67 13.01
N LEU A 47 -1.65 -15.60 12.05
CA LEU A 47 -2.79 -15.88 11.16
C LEU A 47 -3.45 -17.21 11.51
N GLY A 48 -2.68 -18.23 11.88
CA GLY A 48 -3.22 -19.53 12.30
C GLY A 48 -2.23 -20.68 12.13
N THR A 49 -2.70 -21.91 12.37
CA THR A 49 -1.87 -23.12 12.32
C THR A 49 -2.42 -24.24 11.43
N GLN A 50 -3.53 -23.99 10.74
CA GLN A 50 -4.14 -24.96 9.83
C GLN A 50 -3.31 -25.14 8.56
N GLY A 51 -3.47 -26.26 7.85
CA GLY A 51 -2.78 -26.54 6.58
C GLY A 51 -3.11 -25.56 5.45
N THR A 52 -4.22 -24.84 5.60
CA THR A 52 -4.64 -23.76 4.73
C THR A 52 -4.98 -22.51 5.53
N GLN A 53 -4.81 -21.34 4.94
CA GLN A 53 -5.26 -20.07 5.48
C GLN A 53 -6.03 -19.28 4.44
N ASN A 54 -7.13 -18.67 4.85
CA ASN A 54 -7.92 -17.80 4.00
C ASN A 54 -7.45 -16.36 4.18
N ILE A 55 -7.30 -15.65 3.07
CA ILE A 55 -7.02 -14.22 3.02
C ILE A 55 -8.13 -13.56 2.21
N ALA A 56 -8.83 -12.60 2.82
CA ALA A 56 -9.85 -11.81 2.15
C ALA A 56 -9.28 -10.45 1.71
N ALA A 57 -9.99 -9.75 0.81
CA ALA A 57 -9.59 -8.42 0.33
C ALA A 57 -9.31 -7.46 1.48
N ASN A 58 -10.21 -7.39 2.46
CA ASN A 58 -10.12 -6.52 3.62
C ASN A 58 -8.95 -6.81 4.58
N ASP A 59 -8.25 -7.95 4.42
CA ASP A 59 -7.02 -8.23 5.16
C ASP A 59 -5.78 -7.54 4.56
N ILE A 60 -5.92 -6.96 3.36
CA ILE A 60 -4.83 -6.47 2.52
C ILE A 60 -5.06 -5.01 2.14
N ASP A 61 -4.11 -4.13 2.43
CA ASP A 61 -4.10 -2.75 1.94
C ASP A 61 -3.12 -2.67 0.76
N GLY A 62 -3.61 -3.05 -0.43
CA GLY A 62 -2.84 -3.16 -1.68
C GLY A 62 -1.94 -4.40 -1.79
N SER A 63 -1.12 -4.71 -0.78
CA SER A 63 -0.33 -5.96 -0.76
C SER A 63 -0.05 -6.46 0.65
N LEU A 64 0.03 -7.79 0.81
CA LEU A 64 0.32 -8.46 2.06
C LEU A 64 1.31 -9.60 1.86
N VAL A 65 2.41 -9.59 2.62
CA VAL A 65 3.32 -10.74 2.69
C VAL A 65 2.84 -11.69 3.78
N VAL A 66 2.65 -12.95 3.42
CA VAL A 66 2.29 -14.04 4.33
C VAL A 66 3.44 -15.03 4.38
N SER A 67 3.83 -15.42 5.59
CA SER A 67 4.82 -16.48 5.82
C SER A 67 4.20 -17.69 6.48
N CYS A 68 4.70 -18.87 6.16
CA CYS A 68 4.39 -20.12 6.87
C CYS A 68 5.69 -20.76 7.35
N GLU A 69 5.79 -21.00 8.65
CA GLU A 69 6.91 -21.68 9.30
C GLU A 69 6.49 -23.09 9.69
N ALA A 70 7.24 -24.10 9.25
CA ALA A 70 7.10 -25.46 9.78
C ALA A 70 7.94 -25.55 11.06
N VAL A 71 7.30 -25.82 12.19
CA VAL A 71 7.92 -25.83 13.51
C VAL A 71 7.87 -27.24 14.10
N GLN A 72 9.02 -27.77 14.49
CA GLN A 72 9.16 -29.05 15.17
C GLN A 72 9.97 -28.84 16.44
N ASN A 73 9.46 -29.29 17.59
CA ASN A 73 10.14 -29.15 18.89
C ASN A 73 10.61 -27.70 19.18
N ALA A 74 9.73 -26.72 18.94
CA ALA A 74 9.99 -25.29 19.07
C ALA A 74 11.10 -24.71 18.15
N LYS A 75 11.53 -25.46 17.14
CA LYS A 75 12.48 -25.00 16.12
C LYS A 75 11.81 -24.88 14.77
N VAL A 76 12.05 -23.78 14.07
CA VAL A 76 11.65 -23.62 12.67
C VAL A 76 12.56 -24.52 11.83
N ILE A 77 11.97 -25.50 11.14
CA ILE A 77 12.68 -26.45 10.27
C ILE A 77 12.55 -26.09 8.78
N ALA A 78 11.53 -25.31 8.42
CA ALA A 78 11.36 -24.74 7.08
C ALA A 78 10.52 -23.46 7.14
N LYS A 79 10.71 -22.56 6.18
CA LYS A 79 9.93 -21.32 6.05
C LYS A 79 9.66 -21.02 4.58
N GLY A 80 8.42 -20.65 4.28
CA GLY A 80 7.99 -20.17 2.97
C GLY A 80 7.31 -18.80 3.09
N PHE A 81 7.26 -18.08 1.96
CA PHE A 81 6.62 -16.76 1.86
C PHE A 81 5.82 -16.65 0.57
N ILE A 82 4.77 -15.85 0.61
CA ILE A 82 3.99 -15.47 -0.56
C ILE A 82 3.48 -14.03 -0.40
N THR A 83 3.44 -13.28 -1.51
CA THR A 83 2.84 -11.94 -1.52
C THR A 83 1.48 -12.02 -2.18
N VAL A 84 0.45 -11.65 -1.44
CA VAL A 84 -0.92 -11.52 -1.92
C VAL A 84 -1.19 -10.06 -2.25
N PHE A 85 -1.80 -9.80 -3.40
CA PHE A 85 -2.15 -8.45 -3.84
C PHE A 85 -3.66 -8.27 -3.83
N ASP A 86 -4.11 -7.17 -3.21
CA ASP A 86 -5.47 -6.71 -3.37
C ASP A 86 -5.56 -5.82 -4.60
N LEU A 87 -6.19 -6.38 -5.64
CA LEU A 87 -6.54 -5.71 -6.88
C LEU A 87 -8.02 -5.30 -6.92
N SER A 88 -8.76 -5.53 -5.84
CA SER A 88 -10.20 -5.34 -5.79
C SER A 88 -10.62 -3.89 -5.69
N ASP A 89 -9.74 -3.00 -5.21
CA ASP A 89 -9.92 -1.56 -5.34
C ASP A 89 -10.01 -1.18 -6.81
N PRO A 90 -11.19 -0.76 -7.30
CA PRO A 90 -11.39 -0.46 -8.71
C PRO A 90 -10.73 0.85 -9.10
N ILE A 91 -10.48 1.75 -8.14
CA ILE A 91 -9.96 3.10 -8.36
C ILE A 91 -8.70 3.33 -7.53
N LEU A 92 -7.64 3.81 -8.18
CA LEU A 92 -6.40 4.25 -7.56
C LEU A 92 -6.25 5.76 -7.65
N ALA A 93 -5.46 6.37 -6.76
CA ALA A 93 -5.10 7.78 -6.82
C ALA A 93 -3.60 7.95 -7.08
N ALA A 94 -3.26 8.94 -7.91
CA ALA A 94 -1.88 9.30 -8.22
C ALA A 94 -1.77 10.82 -8.44
N PHE A 95 -0.55 11.31 -8.63
CA PHE A 95 -0.28 12.72 -8.93
C PHE A 95 0.30 12.88 -10.34
N LYS A 96 -0.27 13.80 -11.10
CA LYS A 96 0.43 14.42 -12.23
C LYS A 96 1.35 15.49 -11.67
N VAL A 97 2.60 15.47 -12.11
CA VAL A 97 3.64 16.38 -11.65
C VAL A 97 4.05 17.28 -12.81
N LYS A 98 4.05 18.60 -12.58
CA LYS A 98 4.54 19.59 -13.54
C LYS A 98 5.51 20.55 -12.84
N GLY A 99 6.56 20.98 -13.53
CA GLY A 99 7.49 22.00 -13.00
C GLY A 99 8.37 21.53 -11.84
N LEU A 100 8.45 20.21 -11.61
CA LEU A 100 9.50 19.59 -10.81
C LEU A 100 10.56 19.01 -11.75
N ALA A 101 11.80 19.04 -11.31
CA ALA A 101 12.87 18.33 -12.01
C ALA A 101 12.66 16.81 -11.93
N SER A 102 13.30 16.07 -12.84
CA SER A 102 13.14 14.62 -12.96
C SER A 102 13.64 13.82 -11.75
N ASP A 103 14.43 14.45 -10.89
CA ASP A 103 14.91 13.92 -9.61
C ASP A 103 13.94 14.22 -8.44
N GLY A 104 12.79 14.86 -8.71
CA GLY A 104 11.79 15.23 -7.73
C GLY A 104 12.13 16.48 -6.91
N GLN A 105 13.21 17.19 -7.25
CA GLN A 105 13.61 18.42 -6.56
C GLN A 105 12.91 19.66 -7.14
N ILE A 106 12.84 20.71 -6.32
CA ILE A 106 12.47 22.07 -6.72
C ILE A 106 13.72 22.93 -6.62
N TYR A 107 14.14 23.56 -7.72
CA TYR A 107 15.31 24.45 -7.75
C TYR A 107 14.93 25.92 -7.49
N PRO A 108 15.90 26.78 -7.12
CA PRO A 108 15.64 28.20 -6.89
C PRO A 108 14.88 28.87 -8.05
N GLY A 109 13.74 29.50 -7.73
CA GLY A 109 12.86 30.15 -8.70
C GLY A 109 11.82 29.24 -9.35
N GLU A 110 11.86 27.93 -9.10
CA GLU A 110 10.87 26.99 -9.65
C GLU A 110 9.61 26.90 -8.79
N THR A 111 8.54 26.46 -9.43
CA THR A 111 7.29 26.09 -8.79
C THR A 111 6.78 24.80 -9.41
N GLY A 112 6.69 23.76 -8.59
CA GLY A 112 6.04 22.52 -8.92
C GLY A 112 4.53 22.62 -8.77
N THR A 113 3.79 21.87 -9.56
CA THR A 113 2.36 21.67 -9.37
C THR A 113 2.10 20.18 -9.28
N LEU A 114 1.41 19.76 -8.21
CA LEU A 114 0.88 18.41 -8.09
C LEU A 114 -0.62 18.46 -8.33
N THR A 115 -1.10 17.68 -9.30
CA THR A 115 -2.51 17.53 -9.60
C THR A 115 -2.91 16.09 -9.29
N PRO A 116 -3.62 15.84 -8.18
CA PRO A 116 -4.14 14.51 -7.90
C PRO A 116 -5.18 14.11 -8.93
N TYR A 117 -5.18 12.84 -9.29
CA TYR A 117 -6.20 12.25 -10.15
C TYR A 117 -6.50 10.83 -9.68
N ALA A 118 -7.74 10.43 -9.90
CA ALA A 118 -8.19 9.07 -9.67
C ALA A 118 -8.29 8.35 -11.02
N TYR A 119 -8.03 7.05 -11.06
CA TYR A 119 -8.19 6.26 -12.29
C TYR A 119 -8.62 4.83 -12.02
N LYS A 120 -9.39 4.26 -12.94
CA LYS A 120 -9.78 2.85 -12.92
C LYS A 120 -8.55 2.00 -13.09
N ARG A 121 -8.29 1.11 -12.12
CA ARG A 121 -7.12 0.22 -12.12
C ARG A 121 -7.02 -0.64 -13.38
N GLN A 122 -8.16 -1.12 -13.87
CA GLN A 122 -8.21 -2.06 -15.00
C GLN A 122 -8.01 -1.39 -16.36
N SER A 123 -8.57 -0.19 -16.57
CA SER A 123 -8.54 0.49 -17.86
C SER A 123 -7.54 1.64 -17.94
N GLY A 124 -7.06 2.15 -16.80
CA GLY A 124 -6.31 3.40 -16.71
C GLY A 124 -7.16 4.65 -16.94
N GLU A 125 -8.48 4.51 -17.11
CA GLU A 125 -9.39 5.61 -17.36
C GLU A 125 -9.49 6.52 -16.13
N GLU A 126 -9.25 7.82 -16.30
CA GLU A 126 -9.37 8.80 -15.22
C GLU A 126 -10.83 8.94 -14.78
N VAL A 127 -11.03 9.00 -13.46
CA VAL A 127 -12.33 9.24 -12.86
C VAL A 127 -12.39 10.66 -12.33
N ALA A 128 -13.47 11.36 -12.65
CA ALA A 128 -13.66 12.72 -12.23
C ALA A 128 -13.79 12.81 -10.70
N VAL A 129 -12.95 13.64 -10.09
CA VAL A 129 -13.03 13.99 -8.66
C VAL A 129 -13.22 15.49 -8.56
N ALA A 130 -14.30 15.91 -7.89
CA ALA A 130 -14.69 17.32 -7.84
C ALA A 130 -13.74 18.19 -7.02
N SER A 131 -13.23 17.67 -5.91
CA SER A 131 -12.31 18.34 -4.99
C SER A 131 -11.47 17.32 -4.23
N TRP A 132 -10.27 17.73 -3.82
CA TRP A 132 -9.38 16.95 -2.98
C TRP A 132 -9.12 17.70 -1.67
N ASP A 133 -9.14 16.97 -0.57
CA ASP A 133 -8.59 17.43 0.70
C ASP A 133 -7.07 17.21 0.69
N PHE A 134 -6.31 18.29 0.77
CA PHE A 134 -4.87 18.24 0.91
C PHE A 134 -4.47 18.28 2.37
N ALA A 135 -3.39 17.57 2.70
CA ALA A 135 -2.63 17.73 3.93
C ALA A 135 -1.13 17.80 3.59
N THR A 136 -0.43 18.76 4.19
CA THR A 136 0.99 19.04 3.94
C THR A 136 1.82 18.91 5.21
N PHE A 137 3.02 18.36 5.07
CA PHE A 137 3.96 18.09 6.14
C PHE A 137 5.40 18.39 5.73
N ASP A 138 6.24 18.77 6.69
CA ASP A 138 7.68 18.96 6.49
C ASP A 138 8.46 17.63 6.48
N GLY A 139 9.78 17.70 6.31
CA GLY A 139 10.67 16.53 6.28
C GLY A 139 10.75 15.75 7.61
N GLU A 140 10.20 16.31 8.69
CA GLU A 140 10.14 15.70 10.02
C GLU A 140 8.73 15.17 10.32
N ASN A 141 7.82 15.17 9.33
CA ASN A 141 6.40 14.81 9.42
C ASN A 141 5.54 15.73 10.31
N ASN A 142 5.98 16.96 10.58
CA ASN A 142 5.14 17.94 11.27
C ASN A 142 4.19 18.63 10.28
N PRO A 143 2.96 19.02 10.71
CA PRO A 143 2.07 19.84 9.89
C PRO A 143 2.77 21.11 9.38
N PHE A 144 2.78 21.32 8.06
CA PHE A 144 3.46 22.46 7.43
C PHE A 144 2.50 23.32 6.64
N THR A 145 2.41 24.61 6.93
CA THR A 145 1.56 25.53 6.16
C THR A 145 2.35 26.15 5.00
N LEU A 146 1.92 25.85 3.77
CA LEU A 146 2.45 26.46 2.54
C LEU A 146 2.22 27.96 2.48
N SER A 147 3.10 28.66 1.76
CA SER A 147 2.95 30.09 1.53
C SER A 147 1.60 30.40 0.85
N GLY A 148 0.86 31.36 1.41
CA GLY A 148 -0.47 31.74 0.90
C GLY A 148 -1.61 30.80 1.27
N LYS A 149 -1.40 29.82 2.16
CA LYS A 149 -2.46 29.00 2.77
C LYS A 149 -2.62 29.37 4.24
N ASP A 150 -3.84 29.25 4.74
CA ASP A 150 -4.16 29.53 6.16
C ASP A 150 -3.88 28.33 7.07
N SER A 151 -3.75 27.14 6.49
CA SER A 151 -3.60 25.86 7.20
C SER A 151 -2.81 24.86 6.36
N ASN A 152 -2.22 23.86 7.01
CA ASN A 152 -1.62 22.72 6.34
C ASN A 152 -2.66 21.78 5.70
N LYS A 153 -3.94 21.97 6.04
CA LYS A 153 -5.09 21.28 5.47
C LYS A 153 -5.99 22.24 4.71
N PHE A 154 -6.29 21.93 3.46
CA PHE A 154 -7.14 22.77 2.61
C PHE A 154 -7.71 21.97 1.44
N GLN A 155 -8.79 22.47 0.83
CA GLN A 155 -9.38 21.89 -0.37
C GLN A 155 -8.84 22.53 -1.65
N GLY A 156 -8.76 21.75 -2.72
CA GLY A 156 -8.38 22.26 -4.03
C GLY A 156 -8.41 21.21 -5.13
N LYS A 157 -8.07 21.63 -6.34
CA LYS A 157 -7.88 20.74 -7.50
C LYS A 157 -6.41 20.39 -7.73
N ASP A 158 -5.52 21.25 -7.28
CA ASP A 158 -4.08 21.12 -7.39
C ASP A 158 -3.41 21.85 -6.21
N ILE A 159 -2.10 21.67 -6.12
CA ILE A 159 -1.24 22.30 -5.13
C ILE A 159 0.03 22.79 -5.81
N ALA A 160 0.34 24.07 -5.61
CA ALA A 160 1.59 24.67 -6.04
C ALA A 160 2.62 24.56 -4.90
N LEU A 161 3.82 24.09 -5.23
CA LEU A 161 4.95 23.93 -4.33
C LEU A 161 6.10 24.81 -4.82
N THR A 162 6.42 25.85 -4.06
CA THR A 162 7.49 26.79 -4.42
C THR A 162 8.84 26.33 -3.86
N TYR A 163 9.93 26.79 -4.47
CA TYR A 163 11.26 26.62 -3.87
C TYR A 163 11.34 27.20 -2.46
N THR A 164 10.74 28.36 -2.23
CA THR A 164 10.71 29.02 -0.92
C THR A 164 10.10 28.12 0.13
N ASP A 165 8.99 27.48 -0.18
CA ASP A 165 8.39 26.49 0.70
C ASP A 165 9.36 25.31 0.90
N ALA A 166 9.96 24.78 -0.18
CA ALA A 166 10.82 23.58 -0.10
C ALA A 166 12.04 23.82 0.79
N ALA A 167 12.64 25.00 0.67
CA ALA A 167 13.74 25.44 1.52
C ALA A 167 13.33 25.54 2.99
N ARG A 168 12.12 26.03 3.30
CA ARG A 168 11.63 26.13 4.69
C ARG A 168 11.35 24.77 5.32
N ALA A 169 10.81 23.83 4.54
CA ALA A 169 10.44 22.51 5.04
C ALA A 169 11.55 21.47 4.96
N LYS A 170 12.66 21.79 4.28
CA LYS A 170 13.76 20.89 3.88
C LYS A 170 13.35 19.78 2.91
N THR A 171 12.15 19.23 3.07
CA THR A 171 11.47 18.24 2.22
C THR A 171 9.97 18.37 2.47
N PHE A 172 9.15 18.02 1.47
CA PHE A 172 7.69 18.01 1.62
C PHE A 172 7.09 16.64 1.48
N ARG A 173 6.06 16.40 2.27
CA ARG A 173 5.07 15.37 2.00
C ARG A 173 3.71 16.01 1.77
N VAL A 174 3.08 15.62 0.66
CA VAL A 174 1.71 16.00 0.31
C VAL A 174 0.85 14.75 0.31
N ILE A 175 -0.29 14.83 0.97
CA ILE A 175 -1.35 13.82 0.92
C ILE A 175 -2.57 14.48 0.28
N ALA A 176 -3.19 13.82 -0.69
CA ALA A 176 -4.48 14.21 -1.24
C ALA A 176 -5.48 13.08 -1.01
N THR A 177 -6.63 13.40 -0.45
CA THR A 177 -7.73 12.47 -0.21
C THR A 177 -8.97 12.99 -0.92
N ASN A 178 -9.71 12.11 -1.59
CA ASN A 178 -10.97 12.51 -2.19
C ASN A 178 -11.98 12.83 -1.09
N THR A 179 -12.64 13.99 -1.20
CA THR A 179 -13.70 14.43 -0.28
C THR A 179 -14.97 13.58 -0.32
N ASN A 180 -15.22 12.84 -1.41
CA ASN A 180 -16.43 12.04 -1.60
C ASN A 180 -16.11 10.60 -2.02
N PRO A 181 -16.95 9.61 -1.68
CA PRO A 181 -16.90 8.30 -2.30
C PRO A 181 -16.95 8.46 -3.82
N ILE A 182 -16.06 7.77 -4.52
CA ILE A 182 -16.17 7.66 -5.98
C ILE A 182 -17.30 6.66 -6.22
N GLU A 183 -18.46 7.13 -6.67
CA GLU A 183 -19.52 6.25 -7.13
C GLU A 183 -19.02 5.44 -8.33
N LEU A 184 -19.17 4.11 -8.25
CA LEU A 184 -18.71 3.14 -9.24
C LEU A 184 -19.79 2.83 -10.27
#